data_AF-A0A4Y8L9T1-F1
#
_entry.id   AF-A0A4Y8L9T1-F1
#
_cell.length_a   1.000
_cell.length_b   1.000
_cell.length_c   1.000
_cell.angle_alpha   90.00
_cell.angle_beta   90.00
_cell.angle_gamma   90.00
#
_symmetry.space_group_name_H-M   'P 1'
#
loop_
_entity.id
_entity.type
_entity.pdbx_description
1 polymer ?
#
loop_
_entity_poly.entity_id
_entity_poly.type
_entity_poly.pdbx_seq_one_letter_code
_entity_poly.pdbx_strand_id
1 'polypeptide(L)'
;MKRITFLLLTATLILAGCKTQQNPEKAAIQEAEARLAYENAVQAIDSLSFVLQADRVTFKNGSFVYVDTNTNFISVKDGRGTIQLAFNGPYAGPNGIGGITVEGNVSNVKKDTDKKGNITFSMSIMGTGLSAQVFFNMPYGTNSCTATVTPNFNSQRITFSGKLYLPEESSVFKGRSL
;
A
#
# COMPACT_ATOMS: atom_id res chain seq x y z
N MET A 1 -7.67 -8.58 -78.74
CA MET A 1 -7.18 -8.91 -77.39
C MET A 1 -5.69 -8.59 -77.32
N LYS A 2 -5.34 -7.37 -76.86
CA LYS A 2 -3.97 -6.87 -76.76
C LYS A 2 -3.82 -6.12 -75.42
N ARG A 3 -2.67 -6.33 -74.81
CA ARG A 3 -2.24 -5.96 -73.45
C ARG A 3 -2.21 -4.44 -73.25
N ILE A 4 -2.77 -3.94 -72.15
CA ILE A 4 -2.25 -2.74 -71.46
C ILE A 4 -2.33 -3.00 -69.95
N THR A 5 -1.13 -3.09 -69.38
CA THR A 5 -0.79 -3.24 -67.98
C THR A 5 -1.06 -1.93 -67.25
N PHE A 6 -1.78 -1.95 -66.13
CA PHE A 6 -1.69 -0.88 -65.13
C PHE A 6 -1.61 -1.50 -63.74
N LEU A 7 -0.35 -1.59 -63.26
CA LEU A 7 0.06 -2.06 -61.95
C LEU A 7 -0.07 -0.87 -60.99
N LEU A 8 -1.13 -0.83 -60.18
CA LEU A 8 -1.29 0.17 -59.12
C LEU A 8 -0.85 -0.45 -57.78
N LEU A 9 0.41 -0.17 -57.46
CA LEU A 9 1.11 -0.51 -56.24
C LEU A 9 0.63 0.45 -55.12
N THR A 10 -0.39 0.09 -54.34
CA THR A 10 -0.75 0.85 -53.14
C THR A 10 0.09 0.35 -51.97
N ALA A 11 1.09 1.16 -51.61
CA ALA A 11 1.99 0.94 -50.49
C ALA A 11 1.22 0.85 -49.17
N THR A 12 1.45 -0.23 -48.44
CA THR A 12 1.08 -0.44 -47.05
C THR A 12 1.73 0.62 -46.16
N LEU A 13 0.92 1.49 -45.58
CA LEU A 13 1.34 2.43 -44.54
C LEU A 13 1.43 1.67 -43.20
N ILE A 14 2.56 1.03 -42.95
CA ILE A 14 2.98 0.64 -41.60
C ILE A 14 3.83 1.80 -41.09
N LEU A 15 3.41 2.49 -40.02
CA LEU A 15 4.26 3.20 -39.04
C LEU A 15 3.38 4.03 -38.10
N ALA A 16 3.14 3.53 -36.89
CA ALA A 16 3.12 4.28 -35.63
C ALA A 16 2.69 3.34 -34.48
N GLY A 17 3.41 2.23 -34.31
CA GLY A 17 3.40 1.53 -33.03
C GLY A 17 4.13 2.42 -32.03
N CYS A 18 3.39 3.19 -31.23
CA CYS A 18 3.92 3.91 -30.08
C CYS A 18 4.33 2.86 -29.03
N LYS A 19 5.52 2.28 -29.18
CA LYS A 19 6.17 1.48 -28.14
C LYS A 19 7.06 2.43 -27.36
N THR A 20 6.57 2.86 -26.21
CA THR A 20 7.36 3.50 -25.16
C THR A 20 8.54 2.59 -24.82
N GLN A 21 9.70 2.82 -25.43
CA GLN A 21 10.95 2.20 -25.02
C GLN A 21 11.35 2.83 -23.69
N GLN A 22 10.98 2.19 -22.57
CA GLN A 22 11.59 2.49 -21.28
C GLN A 22 13.09 2.27 -21.42
N ASN A 23 13.88 3.33 -21.16
CA ASN A 23 15.33 3.25 -21.16
C ASN A 23 15.77 2.13 -20.20
N PRO A 24 16.52 1.10 -20.65
CA PRO A 24 16.92 -0.04 -19.82
C PRO A 24 17.68 0.37 -18.55
N GLU A 25 18.41 1.49 -18.59
CA GLU A 25 19.09 2.05 -17.42
C GLU A 25 18.08 2.51 -16.34
N LYS A 26 16.98 3.16 -16.74
CA LYS A 26 15.92 3.58 -15.81
C LYS A 26 15.21 2.39 -15.19
N ALA A 27 15.01 1.32 -15.96
CA ALA A 27 14.39 0.10 -15.46
C ALA A 27 15.28 -0.58 -14.41
N ALA A 28 16.59 -0.67 -14.67
CA ALA A 28 17.54 -1.25 -13.71
C ALA A 28 17.61 -0.45 -12.39
N ILE A 29 17.58 0.88 -12.46
CA ILE A 29 17.54 1.74 -11.28
C ILE A 29 16.25 1.50 -10.48
N GLN A 30 15.09 1.48 -11.15
CA GLN A 30 13.81 1.23 -10.49
C GLN A 30 13.74 -0.16 -9.83
N GLU A 31 14.32 -1.17 -10.46
CA GLU A 31 14.39 -2.52 -9.90
C GLU A 31 15.29 -2.58 -8.66
N ALA A 32 16.44 -1.90 -8.70
CA ALA A 32 17.33 -1.77 -7.55
C ALA A 32 16.66 -1.04 -6.38
N GLU A 33 15.96 0.06 -6.66
CA GLU A 33 15.19 0.82 -5.66
C GLU A 33 14.04 -0.01 -5.07
N ALA A 34 13.28 -0.73 -5.90
CA ALA A 34 12.19 -1.59 -5.45
C ALA A 34 12.70 -2.73 -4.57
N ARG A 35 13.85 -3.32 -4.92
CA ARG A 35 14.51 -4.34 -4.12
C ARG A 35 14.96 -3.81 -2.77
N LEU A 36 15.63 -2.66 -2.74
CA LEU A 36 16.05 -2.03 -1.49
C LEU A 36 14.84 -1.69 -0.61
N ALA A 37 13.79 -1.12 -1.19
CA ALA A 37 12.55 -0.82 -0.48
C ALA A 37 11.89 -2.07 0.09
N TYR A 38 11.89 -3.18 -0.65
CA TYR A 38 11.42 -4.47 -0.15
C TYR A 38 12.26 -4.96 1.02
N GLU A 39 13.60 -4.98 0.90
CA GLU A 39 14.51 -5.41 1.96
C GLU A 39 14.31 -4.58 3.25
N ASN A 40 14.19 -3.26 3.13
CA ASN A 40 13.87 -2.36 4.25
C ASN A 40 12.50 -2.67 4.86
N ALA A 41 11.48 -2.92 4.03
CA ALA A 41 10.15 -3.28 4.50
C ALA A 41 10.14 -4.62 5.25
N VAL A 42 10.91 -5.61 4.79
CA VAL A 42 11.09 -6.88 5.50
C VAL A 42 11.75 -6.64 6.86
N GLN A 43 12.82 -5.85 6.91
CA GLN A 43 13.51 -5.49 8.15
C GLN A 43 12.57 -4.76 9.12
N ALA A 44 11.76 -3.83 8.63
CA ALA A 44 10.79 -3.08 9.40
C ALA A 44 9.72 -3.99 10.04
N ILE A 45 9.24 -4.98 9.29
CA ILE A 45 8.29 -6.00 9.80
C ILE A 45 8.99 -6.90 10.85
N ASP A 46 10.20 -7.37 10.57
CA ASP A 46 10.93 -8.28 11.47
C ASP A 46 11.32 -7.64 12.80
N SER A 47 11.66 -6.35 12.78
CA SER A 47 11.95 -5.56 13.97
C SER A 47 10.71 -5.03 14.70
N LEU A 48 9.51 -5.24 14.14
CA LEU A 48 8.27 -4.61 14.60
C LEU A 48 8.44 -3.09 14.77
N SER A 49 9.07 -2.47 13.79
CA SER A 49 9.33 -1.04 13.75
C SER A 49 9.05 -0.56 12.32
N PHE A 50 7.82 -0.13 12.06
CA PHE A 50 7.37 0.19 10.71
C PHE A 50 6.26 1.24 10.67
N VAL A 51 6.07 1.81 9.48
CA VAL A 51 4.91 2.64 9.12
C VAL A 51 4.37 2.21 7.77
N LEU A 52 3.13 1.75 7.73
CA LEU A 52 2.34 1.66 6.52
C LEU A 52 1.66 3.00 6.28
N GLN A 53 2.11 3.71 5.25
CA GLN A 53 1.47 4.92 4.76
C GLN A 53 0.44 4.57 3.70
N ALA A 54 -0.83 4.92 3.91
CA ALA A 54 -1.87 4.66 2.94
C ALA A 54 -2.07 5.83 1.99
N ASP A 55 -2.09 5.54 0.69
CA ASP A 55 -2.54 6.48 -0.34
C ASP A 55 -4.00 6.24 -0.72
N ARG A 56 -4.54 5.07 -0.38
CA ARG A 56 -5.92 4.67 -0.66
C ARG A 56 -6.50 3.85 0.48
N VAL A 57 -7.77 4.11 0.77
CA VAL A 57 -8.57 3.35 1.74
C VAL A 57 -9.77 2.75 1.04
N THR A 58 -9.99 1.45 1.25
CA THR A 58 -11.16 0.71 0.74
C THR A 58 -12.05 0.28 1.91
N PHE A 59 -13.35 0.53 1.77
CA PHE A 59 -14.35 0.21 2.77
C PHE A 59 -14.98 -1.16 2.52
N LYS A 60 -15.70 -1.68 3.53
CA LYS A 60 -16.37 -2.98 3.49
C LYS A 60 -17.29 -3.21 2.28
N ASN A 61 -17.95 -2.16 1.79
CA ASN A 61 -18.84 -2.23 0.62
C ASN A 61 -18.09 -2.19 -0.74
N GLY A 62 -16.75 -2.13 -0.71
CA GLY A 62 -15.90 -2.05 -1.90
C GLY A 62 -15.67 -0.63 -2.43
N SER A 63 -16.34 0.40 -1.89
CA SER A 63 -16.01 1.78 -2.26
C SER A 63 -14.63 2.15 -1.73
N PHE A 64 -13.96 3.07 -2.41
CA PHE A 64 -12.63 3.52 -2.01
C PHE A 64 -12.47 5.03 -2.19
N VAL A 65 -11.46 5.55 -1.51
CA VAL A 65 -11.07 6.96 -1.53
C VAL A 65 -9.54 7.05 -1.48
N TYR A 66 -8.98 8.03 -2.18
CA TYR A 66 -7.58 8.39 -2.01
C TYR A 66 -7.44 9.30 -0.78
N VAL A 67 -6.33 9.16 -0.07
CA VAL A 67 -6.11 9.81 1.23
C VAL A 67 -4.69 10.34 1.35
N ASP A 68 -4.49 11.30 2.27
CA ASP A 68 -3.16 11.82 2.58
C ASP A 68 -2.38 10.83 3.46
N THR A 69 -1.17 10.47 3.04
CA THR A 69 -0.33 9.47 3.71
C THR A 69 0.12 9.89 5.12
N ASN A 70 0.17 11.19 5.41
CA ASN A 70 0.62 11.69 6.71
C ASN A 70 -0.47 11.61 7.79
N THR A 71 -1.75 11.51 7.38
CA THR A 71 -2.90 11.42 8.29
C THR A 71 -3.64 10.09 8.18
N ASN A 72 -3.15 9.16 7.38
CA ASN A 72 -3.77 7.86 7.14
C ASN A 72 -2.68 6.78 7.11
N PHE A 73 -2.39 6.20 8.27
CA PHE A 73 -1.27 5.29 8.44
C PHE A 73 -1.52 4.25 9.53
N ILE A 74 -0.72 3.18 9.49
CA ILE A 74 -0.59 2.22 10.59
C ILE A 74 0.90 2.16 10.97
N SER A 75 1.23 2.43 12.22
CA SER A 75 2.61 2.37 12.70
C SER A 75 2.77 1.40 13.86
N VAL A 76 3.95 0.80 13.96
CA VAL A 76 4.39 0.02 15.12
C VAL A 76 5.79 0.46 15.48
N LYS A 77 6.05 0.69 16.77
CA LYS A 77 7.37 0.96 17.31
C LYS A 77 7.38 0.69 18.82
N ASP A 78 8.45 0.11 19.35
CA ASP A 78 8.65 -0.10 20.80
C ASP A 78 7.46 -0.80 21.49
N GLY A 79 6.88 -1.82 20.82
CA GLY A 79 5.73 -2.57 21.31
C GLY A 79 4.38 -1.83 21.27
N ARG A 80 4.37 -0.60 20.75
CA ARG A 80 3.18 0.24 20.62
C ARG A 80 2.74 0.36 19.17
N GLY A 81 1.44 0.41 18.94
CA GLY A 81 0.84 0.51 17.63
C GLY A 81 -0.14 1.66 17.54
N THR A 82 -0.19 2.31 16.38
CA THR A 82 -1.15 3.37 16.05
C THR A 82 -1.83 3.04 14.73
N ILE A 83 -3.15 3.14 14.69
CA ILE A 83 -3.96 3.14 13.47
C ILE A 83 -4.58 4.53 13.41
N GLN A 84 -4.20 5.31 12.41
CA GLN A 84 -4.75 6.63 12.16
C GLN A 84 -5.44 6.64 10.81
N LEU A 85 -6.70 7.08 10.80
CA LEU A 85 -7.51 7.32 9.62
C LEU A 85 -8.21 8.65 9.82
N ALA A 86 -7.93 9.64 8.99
CA ALA A 86 -8.56 10.96 9.06
C ALA A 86 -9.47 11.15 7.85
N PHE A 87 -10.78 11.30 8.11
CA PHE A 87 -11.77 11.64 7.10
C PHE A 87 -12.26 13.08 7.27
N ASN A 88 -11.94 13.93 6.29
CA ASN A 88 -12.30 15.35 6.30
C ASN A 88 -13.27 15.72 5.15
N GLY A 89 -13.78 14.74 4.39
CA GLY A 89 -14.60 14.95 3.18
C GLY A 89 -16.12 14.74 3.39
N PRO A 90 -16.96 14.99 2.36
CA PRO A 90 -18.43 14.87 2.42
C PRO A 90 -18.96 13.45 2.70
N TYR A 91 -18.08 12.45 2.71
CA TYR A 91 -18.35 11.09 3.19
C TYR A 91 -18.32 10.97 4.73
N ALA A 92 -17.95 12.04 5.45
CA ALA A 92 -18.19 12.22 6.87
C ALA A 92 -19.68 12.49 7.11
N GLY A 93 -20.49 11.46 6.86
CA GLY A 93 -21.95 11.52 6.90
C GLY A 93 -22.53 10.23 7.49
N PRO A 94 -23.87 10.06 7.55
CA PRO A 94 -24.59 9.12 8.42
C PRO A 94 -24.26 7.61 8.30
N ASN A 95 -23.40 7.21 7.35
CA ASN A 95 -22.80 5.86 7.28
C ASN A 95 -21.45 5.73 8.05
N GLY A 96 -20.92 6.85 8.55
CA GLY A 96 -20.43 6.98 9.92
C GLY A 96 -18.98 6.65 10.23
N ILE A 97 -18.08 6.49 9.25
CA ILE A 97 -16.65 6.38 9.58
C ILE A 97 -16.07 7.79 9.68
N GLY A 98 -16.33 8.42 10.84
CA GLY A 98 -15.47 9.47 11.36
C GLY A 98 -14.05 8.94 11.50
N GLY A 99 -13.07 9.85 11.62
CA GLY A 99 -11.69 9.43 11.76
C GLY A 99 -11.52 8.35 12.84
N ILE A 100 -10.68 7.36 12.57
CA ILE A 100 -10.34 6.31 13.53
C ILE A 100 -8.94 6.60 14.03
N THR A 101 -8.82 6.69 15.35
CA THR A 101 -7.52 6.66 16.04
C THR A 101 -7.57 5.54 17.06
N VAL A 102 -6.77 4.50 16.83
CA VAL A 102 -6.52 3.45 17.82
C VAL A 102 -5.04 3.49 18.14
N GLU A 103 -4.72 3.69 19.40
CA GLU A 103 -3.34 3.69 19.89
C GLU A 103 -3.26 2.76 21.09
N GLY A 104 -2.26 1.88 21.12
CA GLY A 104 -2.20 0.88 22.17
C GLY A 104 -1.04 -0.11 22.08
N ASN A 105 -1.12 -1.14 22.90
CA ASN A 105 -0.11 -2.20 22.94
C ASN A 105 -0.32 -3.18 21.79
N VAL A 106 0.79 -3.59 21.17
CA VAL A 106 0.80 -4.59 20.10
C VAL A 106 0.92 -5.97 20.70
N SER A 107 0.09 -6.91 20.24
CA SER A 107 0.11 -8.30 20.69
C SER A 107 -0.29 -9.26 19.56
N ASN A 108 -0.21 -10.57 19.83
CA ASN A 108 -0.62 -11.63 18.89
C ASN A 108 0.02 -11.52 17.50
N VAL A 109 1.29 -11.11 17.46
CA VAL A 109 2.04 -10.96 16.21
C VAL A 109 2.26 -12.33 15.58
N LYS A 110 1.91 -12.45 14.30
CA LYS A 110 2.18 -13.64 13.48
C LYS A 110 2.71 -13.17 12.12
N LYS A 111 3.79 -13.76 11.65
CA LYS A 111 4.35 -13.54 10.31
C LYS A 111 4.44 -14.88 9.60
N ASP A 112 4.10 -14.89 8.32
CA ASP A 112 4.29 -16.01 7.41
C ASP A 112 4.88 -15.50 6.09
N THR A 113 5.64 -16.36 5.42
CA THR A 113 6.22 -16.07 4.11
C THR A 113 6.01 -17.27 3.21
N ASP A 114 5.27 -17.07 2.12
CA ASP A 114 4.96 -18.16 1.20
C ASP A 114 6.18 -18.54 0.33
N LYS A 115 6.04 -19.62 -0.45
CA LYS A 115 7.10 -20.11 -1.35
C LYS A 115 7.51 -19.11 -2.44
N LYS A 116 6.70 -18.07 -2.69
CA LYS A 116 6.95 -17.01 -3.66
C LYS A 116 7.59 -15.77 -3.01
N GLY A 117 7.79 -15.78 -1.69
CA GLY A 117 8.33 -14.65 -0.92
C GLY A 117 7.30 -13.59 -0.55
N ASN A 118 6.00 -13.84 -0.76
CA ASN A 118 4.97 -12.94 -0.30
C ASN A 118 4.86 -13.04 1.22
N ILE A 119 4.78 -11.89 1.89
CA ILE A 119 4.71 -11.81 3.34
C ILE A 119 3.27 -11.54 3.74
N THR A 120 2.76 -12.37 4.64
CA THR A 120 1.54 -12.03 5.39
C THR A 120 1.93 -11.85 6.85
N PHE A 121 1.38 -10.84 7.49
CA PHE A 121 1.55 -10.69 8.93
C PHE A 121 0.30 -10.14 9.58
N SER A 122 0.12 -10.43 10.85
CA SER A 122 -1.03 -9.97 11.61
C SER A 122 -0.63 -9.60 13.02
N MET A 123 -1.40 -8.69 13.60
CA MET A 123 -1.23 -8.24 14.98
C MET A 123 -2.56 -7.75 15.54
N SER A 124 -2.62 -7.61 16.85
CA SER A 124 -3.68 -6.89 17.57
C SER A 124 -3.10 -5.60 18.14
N ILE A 125 -3.86 -4.51 18.11
CA ILE A 125 -3.54 -3.26 18.81
C ILE A 125 -4.64 -3.03 19.84
N MET A 126 -4.25 -2.99 21.12
CA MET A 126 -5.17 -2.84 22.26
C MET A 126 -5.00 -1.46 22.90
N GLY A 127 -5.93 -0.55 22.62
CA GLY A 127 -6.01 0.76 23.25
C GLY A 127 -6.98 0.81 24.43
N THR A 128 -7.15 2.00 25.00
CA THR A 128 -8.05 2.23 26.13
C THR A 128 -9.50 2.31 25.65
N GLY A 129 -10.18 1.16 25.57
CA GLY A 129 -11.61 1.06 25.19
C GLY A 129 -11.87 0.71 23.72
N LEU A 130 -10.87 0.79 22.85
CA LEU A 130 -10.95 0.33 21.46
C LEU A 130 -9.78 -0.61 21.16
N SER A 131 -10.03 -1.68 20.42
CA SER A 131 -8.97 -2.53 19.89
C SER A 131 -9.26 -2.93 18.45
N ALA A 132 -8.22 -3.31 17.73
CA ALA A 132 -8.34 -3.78 16.36
C ALA A 132 -7.36 -4.91 16.07
N GLN A 133 -7.81 -5.86 15.27
CA GLN A 133 -6.94 -6.81 14.60
C GLN A 133 -6.56 -6.25 13.24
N VAL A 134 -5.28 -6.33 12.90
CA VAL A 134 -4.76 -5.88 11.62
C VAL A 134 -4.13 -7.07 10.91
N PHE A 135 -4.52 -7.27 9.66
CA PHE A 135 -3.96 -8.29 8.79
C PHE A 135 -3.33 -7.61 7.56
N PHE A 136 -2.06 -7.90 7.34
CA PHE A 136 -1.24 -7.31 6.29
C PHE A 136 -0.88 -8.34 5.24
N ASN A 137 -0.75 -7.88 4.00
CA ASN A 137 -0.24 -8.64 2.88
C ASN A 137 0.72 -7.76 2.06
N MET A 138 1.94 -8.23 1.88
CA MET A 138 2.99 -7.56 1.11
C MET A 138 3.54 -8.54 0.07
N PRO A 139 3.31 -8.30 -1.23
CA PRO A 139 3.88 -9.13 -2.29
C PRO A 139 5.41 -9.10 -2.30
N TYR A 140 6.02 -10.16 -2.82
CA TYR A 140 7.46 -10.23 -2.99
C TYR A 140 8.01 -9.11 -3.89
N GLY A 141 9.18 -8.57 -3.53
CA GLY A 141 9.91 -7.60 -4.36
C GLY A 141 9.34 -6.17 -4.36
N THR A 142 8.40 -5.86 -3.45
CA THR A 142 7.85 -4.51 -3.31
C THR A 142 7.57 -4.16 -1.85
N ASN A 143 7.68 -2.89 -1.49
CA ASN A 143 7.16 -2.40 -0.21
C ASN A 143 5.67 -2.01 -0.26
N SER A 144 5.00 -2.28 -1.39
CA SER A 144 3.55 -2.09 -1.49
C SER A 144 2.83 -3.07 -0.58
N CYS A 145 2.00 -2.56 0.32
CA CYS A 145 1.35 -3.37 1.33
C CYS A 145 -0.11 -2.99 1.46
N THR A 146 -0.95 -3.99 1.71
CA THR A 146 -2.33 -3.80 2.12
C THR A 146 -2.51 -4.24 3.56
N ALA A 147 -3.26 -3.47 4.35
CA ALA A 147 -3.59 -3.80 5.72
C ALA A 147 -5.10 -3.69 5.95
N THR A 148 -5.74 -4.80 6.27
CA THR A 148 -7.16 -4.83 6.65
C THR A 148 -7.28 -4.73 8.16
N VAL A 149 -7.89 -3.63 8.60
CA VAL A 149 -8.21 -3.33 10.00
C VAL A 149 -9.62 -3.82 10.30
N THR A 150 -9.73 -4.66 11.32
CA THR A 150 -11.00 -5.15 11.88
C THR A 150 -11.10 -4.70 13.34
N PRO A 151 -11.86 -3.63 13.63
CA PRO A 151 -12.14 -3.20 15.00
C PRO A 151 -12.96 -4.24 15.77
N ASN A 152 -12.88 -4.20 17.09
CA ASN A 152 -13.63 -5.09 17.98
C ASN A 152 -15.03 -4.56 18.38
N PHE A 153 -15.36 -3.31 18.04
CA PHE A 153 -16.58 -2.63 18.49
C PHE A 153 -17.70 -2.60 17.44
N ASN A 154 -17.41 -2.94 16.18
CA ASN A 154 -18.41 -3.08 15.12
C ASN A 154 -17.92 -4.00 14.00
N SER A 155 -18.80 -4.30 13.03
CA SER A 155 -18.50 -5.16 11.89
C SER A 155 -17.96 -4.42 10.66
N GLN A 156 -17.52 -3.17 10.80
CA GLN A 156 -16.90 -2.40 9.71
C GLN A 156 -15.48 -2.90 9.51
N ARG A 157 -15.03 -3.00 8.27
CA ARG A 157 -13.65 -3.37 7.93
C ARG A 157 -13.12 -2.31 6.97
N ILE A 158 -11.85 -1.96 7.16
CA ILE A 158 -11.19 -0.91 6.39
C ILE A 158 -9.86 -1.45 5.93
N THR A 159 -9.58 -1.33 4.64
CA THR A 159 -8.33 -1.77 4.05
C THR A 159 -7.51 -0.56 3.62
N PHE A 160 -6.35 -0.40 4.26
CA PHE A 160 -5.32 0.56 3.91
C PHE A 160 -4.49 -0.04 2.77
N SER A 161 -4.30 0.69 1.69
CA SER A 161 -3.37 0.34 0.60
C SER A 161 -2.31 1.44 0.50
N GLY A 162 -1.04 1.05 0.42
CA GLY A 162 0.03 2.00 0.20
C GLY A 162 1.39 1.35 0.37
N LYS A 163 2.33 2.03 1.02
CA LYS A 163 3.74 1.59 1.14
C LYS A 163 4.19 1.47 2.59
N LEU A 164 4.95 0.42 2.88
CA LEU A 164 5.53 0.15 4.19
C LEU A 164 6.98 0.67 4.23
N TYR A 165 7.32 1.36 5.31
CA TYR A 165 8.62 1.99 5.52
C TYR A 165 9.16 1.69 6.91
N LEU A 166 10.49 1.79 7.04
CA LEU A 166 11.11 2.04 8.33
C LEU A 166 10.65 3.42 8.87
N PRO A 167 10.50 3.61 10.20
CA PRO A 167 10.03 4.87 10.76
C PRO A 167 10.86 6.09 10.35
N GLU A 168 12.18 5.96 10.27
CA GLU A 168 13.11 7.01 9.86
C GLU A 168 12.96 7.43 8.39
N GLU A 169 12.46 6.53 7.53
CA GLU A 169 12.21 6.82 6.11
C GLU A 169 10.80 7.42 5.89
N SER A 170 9.91 7.26 6.87
CA SER A 170 8.51 7.67 6.80
C SER A 170 8.30 9.18 6.93
N SER A 171 7.59 9.77 5.98
CA SER A 171 7.12 11.17 6.06
C SER A 171 6.19 11.46 7.26
N VAL A 172 5.53 10.44 7.82
CA VAL A 172 4.66 10.59 9.00
C VAL A 172 5.46 11.11 10.21
N PHE A 173 6.71 10.68 10.35
CA PHE A 173 7.56 11.00 11.49
C PHE A 173 8.72 11.94 11.16
N LYS A 174 9.01 12.20 9.88
CA LYS A 174 9.99 13.23 9.48
C LYS A 174 9.60 14.59 10.08
N GLY A 175 10.50 15.16 10.89
CA GLY A 175 10.28 16.45 11.56
C GLY A 175 9.47 16.39 12.86
N ARG A 176 9.14 15.19 13.38
CA ARG A 176 8.53 15.01 14.71
C ARG A 176 9.53 14.32 15.65
N SER A 177 9.55 14.72 16.91
CA SER A 177 10.28 13.96 17.94
C SER A 177 9.51 12.66 18.22
N LEU A 178 10.20 11.53 18.14
CA LEU A 178 9.66 10.19 18.42
C LEU A 178 9.54 9.94 19.93
#